data_AF-A0A2W5SWL1-F1
#
_entry.id   AF-A0A2W5SWL1-F1
#
_cell.length_a   1.000
_cell.length_b   1.000
_cell.length_c   1.000
_cell.angle_alpha   90.00
_cell.angle_beta   90.00
_cell.angle_gamma   90.00
#
_symmetry.space_group_name_H-M   'P 1'
#
loop_
_entity.id
_entity.type
_entity.pdbx_description
1 polymer ?
#
loop_
_entity_poly.entity_id
_entity_poly.type
_entity_poly.pdbx_seq_one_letter_code
_entity_poly.pdbx_strand_id
1 'polypeptide(L)'
;MTLSDDDRFNLEVLKLLLNVAWADGEVAPPEVNMVLGLGRSWSVPEPELQKLIEHSRTSRPSDPDFVLLRTRADDAMEAARALVLADGKVAPEESALLKKVQAALVA
;
A
#
# COMPACT_ATOMS: atom_id res chain seq x y z
N MET A 1 19.05 2.43 12.47
CA MET A 1 18.92 1.14 11.77
C MET A 1 18.99 1.43 10.27
N THR A 2 19.77 0.66 9.53
CA THR A 2 19.79 0.71 8.06
C THR A 2 18.69 -0.20 7.53
N LEU A 3 17.76 0.34 6.75
CA LEU A 3 16.70 -0.43 6.09
C LEU A 3 17.32 -1.34 5.03
N SER A 4 16.90 -2.61 5.01
CA SER A 4 17.25 -3.56 3.94
C SER A 4 16.53 -3.20 2.64
N ASP A 5 16.93 -3.82 1.53
CA ASP A 5 16.27 -3.63 0.24
C ASP A 5 14.83 -4.15 0.26
N ASP A 6 14.57 -5.24 0.99
CA ASP A 6 13.23 -5.76 1.22
C ASP A 6 12.38 -4.82 2.08
N ASP A 7 12.95 -4.23 3.14
CA ASP A 7 12.23 -3.24 3.95
C ASP A 7 11.81 -2.02 3.10
N ARG A 8 12.72 -1.55 2.24
CA ARG A 8 12.46 -0.44 1.32
C ARG A 8 11.36 -0.79 0.35
N PHE A 9 11.46 -1.95 -0.31
CA PHE A 9 10.43 -2.42 -1.23
C PHE A 9 9.07 -2.54 -0.54
N ASN A 10 9.02 -3.18 0.62
CA ASN A 10 7.80 -3.37 1.40
C ASN A 10 7.19 -2.03 1.82
N LEU A 11 8.01 -1.03 2.20
CA LEU A 11 7.52 0.32 2.48
C LEU A 11 6.89 0.98 1.25
N GLU A 12 7.47 0.82 0.06
CA GLU A 12 6.87 1.35 -1.17
C GLU A 12 5.56 0.62 -1.53
N VAL A 13 5.47 -0.68 -1.26
CA VAL A 13 4.20 -1.42 -1.42
C VAL A 13 3.16 -0.87 -0.45
N LEU A 14 3.49 -0.65 0.82
CA LEU A 14 2.55 -0.09 1.80
C LEU A 14 2.10 1.33 1.41
N LYS A 15 2.98 2.16 0.85
CA LYS A 15 2.60 3.48 0.30
C LYS A 15 1.62 3.34 -0.86
N LEU A 16 1.85 2.39 -1.76
CA LEU A 16 0.93 2.11 -2.85
C LEU A 16 -0.45 1.72 -2.30
N LEU A 17 -0.50 0.82 -1.32
CA LEU A 17 -1.74 0.39 -0.68
C LEU A 17 -2.48 1.56 -0.02
N LEU A 18 -1.77 2.43 0.69
CA LEU A 18 -2.36 3.62 1.28
C LEU A 18 -2.86 4.61 0.22
N ASN A 19 -2.15 4.81 -0.88
CA ASN A 19 -2.64 5.65 -1.99
C ASN A 19 -3.89 5.07 -2.65
N VAL A 20 -4.01 3.74 -2.70
CA VAL A 20 -5.20 3.05 -3.21
C VAL A 20 -6.38 3.22 -2.26
N ALA A 21 -6.14 3.07 -0.96
CA ALA A 21 -7.12 3.19 0.10
C ALA A 21 -7.51 4.65 0.41
N TRP A 22 -6.71 5.63 -0.04
CA TRP A 22 -7.00 7.05 0.17
C TRP A 22 -8.10 7.52 -0.78
N ALA A 23 -9.35 7.33 -0.34
CA ALA A 23 -10.56 7.75 -1.03
C ALA A 23 -11.16 8.99 -0.34
N ASP A 24 -11.73 9.91 -1.12
CA ASP A 24 -12.41 11.13 -0.62
C ASP A 24 -11.62 11.98 0.41
N GLY A 25 -10.29 11.83 0.45
CA GLY A 25 -9.41 12.58 1.35
C GLY A 25 -9.02 11.85 2.63
N GLU A 26 -9.49 10.62 2.85
CA GLU A 26 -9.19 9.83 4.04
C GLU A 26 -8.92 8.34 3.72
N VAL A 27 -8.31 7.62 4.67
CA VAL A 27 -8.17 6.16 4.64
C VAL A 27 -9.05 5.61 5.75
N ALA A 28 -9.93 4.65 5.43
CA ALA A 28 -10.86 4.11 6.41
C ALA A 28 -10.11 3.33 7.51
N PRO A 29 -10.60 3.32 8.77
CA PRO A 29 -9.95 2.57 9.85
C PRO A 29 -9.70 1.08 9.57
N PRO A 30 -10.59 0.33 8.88
CA PRO A 30 -10.32 -1.05 8.48
C PRO A 30 -9.11 -1.18 7.55
N GLU A 31 -8.97 -0.29 6.57
CA GLU A 31 -7.85 -0.29 5.62
C GLU A 31 -6.53 0.03 6.32
N VAL A 32 -6.53 1.00 7.24
CA VAL A 32 -5.37 1.31 8.09
C VAL A 32 -4.93 0.10 8.89
N ASN A 33 -5.86 -0.61 9.53
CA ASN A 33 -5.55 -1.81 10.31
C ASN A 33 -4.98 -2.93 9.43
N MET A 34 -5.46 -3.03 8.19
CA MET A 34 -4.94 -4.00 7.24
C MET A 34 -3.50 -3.67 6.81
N VAL A 35 -3.23 -2.42 6.43
CA VAL A 35 -1.88 -1.97 6.06
C VAL A 35 -0.91 -2.19 7.22
N LEU A 36 -1.35 -1.91 8.46
CA LEU A 36 -0.59 -2.23 9.67
C LEU A 36 -0.30 -3.74 9.81
N GLY A 37 -1.32 -4.58 9.58
CA GLY A 37 -1.17 -6.04 9.61
C GLY A 37 -0.18 -6.54 8.58
N LEU A 38 -0.24 -6.03 7.34
CA LEU A 38 0.68 -6.38 6.27
C LEU A 38 2.11 -5.96 6.59
N GLY A 39 2.32 -4.70 7.02
CA GLY A 39 3.65 -4.21 7.38
C GLY A 39 4.30 -5.04 8.47
N ARG A 40 3.53 -5.44 9.51
CA ARG A 40 4.02 -6.34 10.56
C ARG A 40 4.33 -7.74 10.04
N SER A 41 3.48 -8.30 9.17
CA SER A 41 3.71 -9.62 8.59
C SER A 41 4.97 -9.67 7.70
N TRP A 42 5.31 -8.56 7.07
CA TRP A 42 6.50 -8.40 6.25
C TRP A 42 7.74 -7.96 7.03
N SER A 43 7.65 -7.93 8.36
CA SER A 43 8.72 -7.50 9.28
C SER A 43 9.23 -6.07 9.03
N VAL A 44 8.41 -5.22 8.42
CA VAL A 44 8.75 -3.80 8.23
C VAL A 44 8.96 -3.16 9.61
N PRO A 45 10.01 -2.35 9.82
CA PRO A 45 10.26 -1.72 11.11
C PRO A 45 9.06 -0.89 11.59
N GLU A 46 8.56 -1.21 12.77
CA GLU A 46 7.39 -0.55 13.38
C GLU A 46 7.49 0.99 13.38
N PRO A 47 8.65 1.63 13.64
CA PRO A 47 8.76 3.09 13.57
C PRO A 47 8.47 3.68 12.19
N GLU A 48 8.86 2.99 11.11
CA GLU A 48 8.59 3.44 9.75
C GLU A 48 7.13 3.19 9.36
N LEU A 49 6.58 2.06 9.80
CA LEU A 49 5.18 1.73 9.61
C LEU A 49 4.25 2.75 10.29
N GLN A 50 4.53 3.11 11.55
CA GLN A 50 3.73 4.09 12.29
C GLN A 50 3.76 5.47 11.62
N LYS A 51 4.92 5.94 11.17
CA LYS A 51 5.04 7.20 10.41
C LYS A 51 4.18 7.20 9.15
N LEU A 52 4.15 6.07 8.44
CA LEU A 52 3.37 5.92 7.21
C LEU A 52 1.87 6.11 7.47
N ILE A 53 1.36 5.47 8.53
CA ILE A 53 -0.04 5.51 8.93
C ILE A 53 -0.44 6.88 9.51
N GLU A 54 0.43 7.49 10.31
CA GLU A 54 0.17 8.84 10.85
C GLU A 54 0.06 9.88 9.72
N HIS A 55 0.93 9.79 8.71
CA HIS A 55 0.84 10.65 7.53
C HIS A 55 -0.44 10.42 6.73
N SER A 56 -0.85 9.17 6.51
CA SER A 56 -2.07 8.87 5.72
C SER A 56 -3.37 9.31 6.40
N ARG A 57 -3.37 9.51 7.72
CA ARG A 57 -4.53 10.03 8.47
C ARG A 57 -4.69 11.54 8.39
N THR A 58 -3.60 12.27 8.13
CA THR A 58 -3.56 13.73 8.20
C THR A 58 -3.40 14.39 6.84
N SER A 59 -2.92 13.64 5.85
CA SER A 59 -2.60 14.14 4.53
C SER A 59 -2.66 13.01 3.50
N ARG A 60 -2.65 13.37 2.21
CA ARG A 60 -2.46 12.39 1.15
C ARG A 60 -1.18 11.58 1.41
N PRO A 61 -1.23 10.24 1.35
CA PRO A 61 -0.03 9.41 1.47
C PRO A 61 1.04 9.81 0.45
N SER A 62 2.31 9.61 0.81
CA SER A 62 3.41 9.84 -0.12
C SER A 62 3.28 8.92 -1.33
N ASP A 63 3.54 9.46 -2.53
CA ASP A 63 3.52 8.65 -3.75
C ASP A 63 4.59 7.53 -3.62
N PRO A 64 4.25 6.29 -3.99
CA PRO A 64 5.20 5.19 -3.94
C PRO A 64 6.24 5.31 -5.05
N ASP A 65 7.43 4.75 -4.81
CA ASP A 65 8.44 4.61 -5.85
C ASP A 65 8.03 3.55 -6.88
N PHE A 66 7.32 3.98 -7.91
CA PHE A 66 6.91 3.11 -9.01
C PHE A 66 8.09 2.51 -9.79
N VAL A 67 9.26 3.15 -9.79
CA VAL A 67 10.46 2.58 -10.45
C VAL A 67 10.91 1.35 -9.67
N LEU A 68 10.97 1.44 -8.34
CA LEU A 68 11.29 0.31 -7.47
C LEU A 68 10.21 -0.77 -7.55
N LEU A 69 8.94 -0.39 -7.48
CA LEU A 69 7.83 -1.36 -7.51
C LEU A 69 7.78 -2.16 -8.81
N ARG A 70 8.13 -1.56 -9.95
CA ARG A 70 8.21 -2.26 -11.25
C ARG A 70 9.23 -3.39 -11.28
N THR A 71 10.28 -3.33 -10.45
CA THR A 71 11.27 -4.41 -10.36
C THR A 71 10.68 -5.72 -9.84
N ARG A 72 9.56 -5.63 -9.09
CA ARG A 72 8.82 -6.75 -8.52
C ARG A 72 7.31 -6.47 -8.64
N ALA A 73 6.88 -6.19 -9.87
CA ALA A 73 5.51 -5.75 -10.16
C ALA A 73 4.45 -6.80 -9.73
N ASP A 74 4.78 -8.09 -9.85
CA ASP A 74 3.88 -9.18 -9.46
C ASP A 74 3.62 -9.16 -7.95
N ASP A 75 4.66 -9.04 -7.12
CA ASP A 75 4.54 -8.94 -5.66
C ASP A 75 3.70 -7.72 -5.24
N ALA A 76 3.93 -6.56 -5.89
CA ALA A 76 3.18 -5.34 -5.64
C ALA A 76 1.69 -5.48 -6.02
N MET A 77 1.40 -6.15 -7.14
CA MET A 77 0.03 -6.44 -7.58
C MET A 77 -0.67 -7.45 -6.67
N GLU A 78 0.03 -8.48 -6.19
CA GLU A 78 -0.53 -9.43 -5.24
C GLU A 78 -0.93 -8.75 -3.93
N ALA A 79 -0.06 -7.89 -3.40
CA ALA A 79 -0.36 -7.09 -2.21
C ALA A 79 -1.59 -6.19 -2.42
N ALA A 80 -1.68 -5.50 -3.56
CA ALA A 80 -2.82 -4.66 -3.90
C ALA A 80 -4.13 -5.46 -4.01
N ARG A 81 -4.08 -6.65 -4.61
CA ARG A 81 -5.23 -7.57 -4.68
C ARG A 81 -5.65 -8.04 -3.29
N ALA A 82 -4.68 -8.37 -2.43
CA ALA A 82 -4.98 -8.80 -1.07
C ALA A 82 -5.74 -7.70 -0.31
N LEU A 83 -5.30 -6.43 -0.41
CA LEU A 83 -5.97 -5.28 0.20
C LEU A 83 -7.45 -5.18 -0.20
N VAL A 84 -7.72 -5.22 -1.50
CA VAL A 84 -9.09 -5.12 -2.04
C VAL A 84 -9.96 -6.33 -1.68
N LEU A 85 -9.36 -7.52 -1.56
CA LEU A 85 -10.11 -8.73 -1.22
C LEU A 85 -10.44 -8.84 0.29
N ALA A 86 -9.75 -8.12 1.15
CA ALA A 86 -9.87 -8.29 2.60
C ALA A 86 -11.15 -7.71 3.20
N ASP A 87 -11.78 -6.72 2.58
CA ASP A 87 -13.11 -6.25 3.01
C ASP A 87 -14.23 -7.23 2.59
N GLY A 88 -13.90 -8.28 1.84
CA GLY A 88 -14.81 -9.35 1.44
C GLY A 88 -15.92 -8.91 0.47
N LYS A 89 -15.97 -7.62 0.12
CA LYS A 89 -16.87 -7.00 -0.83
C LYS A 89 -16.06 -6.21 -1.83
N VAL A 90 -15.72 -6.84 -2.95
CA VAL A 90 -15.07 -6.12 -4.05
C VAL A 90 -16.06 -5.10 -4.62
N ALA A 91 -15.93 -3.85 -4.22
CA ALA A 91 -16.72 -2.76 -4.75
C ALA A 91 -16.26 -2.43 -6.19
N PRO A 92 -17.14 -1.91 -7.05
CA PRO A 92 -16.76 -1.47 -8.40
C PRO A 92 -15.63 -0.44 -8.37
N GLU A 93 -15.57 0.43 -7.34
CA GLU A 93 -14.49 1.40 -7.16
C GLU A 93 -13.12 0.72 -6.95
N GLU A 94 -13.07 -0.37 -6.18
CA GLU A 94 -11.82 -1.09 -5.89
C GLU A 94 -11.28 -1.82 -7.13
N SER A 95 -12.16 -2.37 -7.97
CA SER A 95 -11.77 -2.94 -9.26
C SER A 95 -11.19 -1.90 -10.21
N ALA A 96 -11.71 -0.67 -10.19
CA ALA A 96 -11.15 0.44 -10.96
C ALA A 96 -9.78 0.88 -10.40
N LEU A 97 -9.62 0.86 -9.08
CA LEU A 97 -8.35 1.13 -8.41
C LEU A 97 -7.27 0.10 -8.77
N LEU A 98 -7.59 -1.21 -8.74
CA LEU A 98 -6.64 -2.26 -9.17
C LEU A 98 -6.18 -2.07 -10.62
N LYS A 99 -7.07 -1.64 -11.52
CA LYS A 99 -6.68 -1.33 -12.91
C LYS A 99 -5.72 -0.15 -13.00
N LYS A 100 -5.91 0.89 -12.17
CA LYS A 100 -4.98 2.04 -12.10
C LYS A 100 -3.61 1.62 -11.59
N VAL A 101 -3.56 0.80 -10.55
CA VAL A 101 -2.31 0.23 -10.00
C VAL A 101 -1.60 -0.61 -11.06
N GLN A 102 -2.33 -1.50 -11.73
CA GLN A 102 -1.80 -2.31 -12.80
C GLN A 102 -1.22 -1.45 -13.93
N ALA A 103 -1.93 -0.39 -14.35
CA ALA A 103 -1.42 0.53 -15.37
C ALA A 103 -0.15 1.24 -14.92
N ALA A 104 -0.06 1.67 -13.66
CA ALA A 104 1.12 2.34 -13.12
C ALA A 104 2.36 1.43 -13.06
N LEU A 105 2.16 0.13 -12.80
CA LEU A 105 3.22 -0.87 -12.73
C LEU A 105 3.67 -1.43 -14.09
N VAL A 106 2.95 -1.12 -15.19
CA VAL A 106 3.30 -1.57 -16.56
C VAL A 106 3.81 -0.42 -17.43
N ALA A 107 3.60 0.83 -17.02
CA ALA A 107 4.06 2.05 -17.70
C ALA A 107 5.59 2.24 -17.62
#